data_AF-A0A943S996-F1
#
_entry.id   AF-A0A943S996-F1
#
_cell.length_a   1.000
_cell.length_b   1.000
_cell.length_c   1.000
_cell.angle_alpha   90.00
_cell.angle_beta   90.00
_cell.angle_gamma   90.00
#
_symmetry.space_group_name_H-M   'P 1'
#
loop_
_entity.id
_entity.type
_entity.pdbx_description
1 polymer ?
#
loop_
_entity_poly.entity_id
_entity_poly.type
_entity_poly.pdbx_seq_one_letter_code
_entity_poly.pdbx_strand_id
1 'polypeptide(L)'
;MNEKGKFTEKLKTEPFQSYDEYMDYIFACCNAALAGHIRELKRKYVAGQGGYKNVMYPDIEIASNLCEDKIQEFEFAEYDGKQEAVTEGTAEELPIEIDAELEAMLKGFSQSLGGTSDDEDPAEDMSVDEMLSFIDARVAVTNTGGELKLPFYELCRKLSLEHFSIFALACALLASTQTSYAAVFQIANENGGQTTPTVESAARLFFGRNYSATTAYSEMSVCLDQLLPVLDLRVNSQMPFSTLITPDKSGAGSDHGKWIHIGCNEDRIRAGDKDRSLFRG
;
A
#
# COMPACT_ATOMS: atom_id res chain seq x y z
N MET A 1 -1.63 22.72 9.34
CA MET A 1 -1.43 21.33 9.78
C MET A 1 -2.74 20.62 9.49
N ASN A 2 -2.76 19.84 8.42
CA ASN A 2 -3.96 19.17 7.91
C ASN A 2 -4.21 17.93 8.77
N GLU A 3 -5.21 17.98 9.65
CA GLU A 3 -5.76 16.80 10.31
C GLU A 3 -6.61 16.05 9.27
N LYS A 4 -6.03 15.09 8.55
CA LYS A 4 -6.81 14.18 7.68
C LYS A 4 -6.90 12.81 8.34
N GLY A 5 -8.14 12.38 8.58
CA GLY A 5 -8.46 11.05 9.08
C GLY A 5 -7.79 10.72 10.42
N LYS A 6 -7.22 9.52 10.50
CA LYS A 6 -6.55 8.99 11.71
C LYS A 6 -5.09 9.41 11.88
N PHE A 7 -4.49 10.14 10.93
CA PHE A 7 -3.13 10.67 11.05
C PHE A 7 -3.11 11.98 11.87
N THR A 8 -3.65 11.94 13.09
CA THR A 8 -3.72 13.11 13.99
C THR A 8 -2.57 13.10 14.99
N GLU A 9 -2.06 14.29 15.36
CA GLU A 9 -0.96 14.42 16.34
C GLU A 9 -1.29 13.79 17.71
N LYS A 10 -2.58 13.66 18.06
CA LYS A 10 -3.01 12.94 19.26
C LYS A 10 -2.61 11.46 19.19
N LEU A 11 -3.03 10.78 18.12
CA LEU A 11 -2.79 9.35 17.90
C LEU A 11 -1.30 9.03 17.70
N LYS A 12 -0.50 9.99 17.23
CA LYS A 12 0.96 9.87 17.10
C LYS A 12 1.64 9.49 18.43
N THR A 13 1.09 9.97 19.54
CA THR A 13 1.64 9.78 20.89
C THR A 13 1.01 8.60 21.62
N GLU A 14 0.03 7.94 21.03
CA GLU A 14 -0.65 6.78 21.62
C GLU A 14 -0.10 5.49 21.03
N PRO A 15 0.12 4.42 21.82
CA PRO A 15 0.59 3.16 21.28
C PRO A 15 -0.43 2.52 20.34
N PHE A 16 0.02 1.62 19.46
CA PHE A 16 -0.87 0.74 18.70
C PHE A 16 -1.55 -0.25 19.65
N GLN A 17 -2.82 -0.51 19.41
CA GLN A 17 -3.63 -1.46 20.18
C GLN A 17 -3.43 -2.89 19.69
N SER A 18 -3.18 -3.08 18.39
CA SER A 18 -2.99 -4.39 17.77
C SER A 18 -2.02 -4.35 16.59
N TYR A 19 -1.57 -5.53 16.14
CA TYR A 19 -0.77 -5.64 14.91
C TYR A 19 -1.58 -5.28 13.67
N ASP A 20 -2.87 -5.60 13.65
CA ASP A 20 -3.76 -5.28 12.53
C ASP A 20 -3.90 -3.76 12.39
N GLU A 21 -4.06 -3.04 13.50
CA GLU A 21 -4.07 -1.58 13.48
C GLU A 21 -2.77 -1.04 12.86
N TYR A 22 -1.62 -1.55 13.29
CA TYR A 22 -0.34 -1.13 12.72
C TYR A 22 -0.27 -1.37 11.19
N MET A 23 -0.69 -2.55 10.73
CA MET A 23 -0.69 -2.86 9.29
C MET A 23 -1.69 -2.03 8.50
N ASP A 24 -2.84 -1.69 9.09
CA ASP A 24 -3.84 -0.85 8.45
C ASP A 24 -3.33 0.58 8.24
N TYR A 25 -2.52 1.13 9.16
CA TYR A 25 -1.83 2.40 8.92
C TYR A 25 -0.80 2.29 7.78
N ILE A 26 -0.05 1.19 7.69
CA ILE A 26 0.90 0.95 6.58
C ILE A 26 0.15 0.85 5.24
N PHE A 27 -0.97 0.15 5.20
CA PHE A 27 -1.79 0.05 3.99
C PHE A 27 -2.52 1.35 3.66
N ALA A 28 -2.92 2.14 4.65
CA ALA A 28 -3.46 3.47 4.44
C ALA A 28 -2.47 4.38 3.70
N CYS A 29 -1.17 4.28 3.98
CA CYS A 29 -0.12 4.99 3.23
C CYS A 29 -0.13 4.60 1.74
N CYS A 30 -0.25 3.30 1.45
CA CYS A 30 -0.32 2.77 0.09
C CYS A 30 -1.58 3.25 -0.63
N ASN A 31 -2.74 3.20 0.05
CA ASN A 31 -4.03 3.60 -0.51
C ASN A 31 -4.09 5.10 -0.79
N ALA A 32 -3.55 5.93 0.10
CA ALA A 32 -3.44 7.36 -0.12
C ALA A 32 -2.58 7.69 -1.34
N ALA A 33 -1.43 7.03 -1.48
CA ALA A 33 -0.55 7.19 -2.64
C ALA A 33 -1.20 6.75 -3.96
N LEU A 34 -1.87 5.59 -3.94
CA LEU A 34 -2.62 5.05 -5.08
C LEU A 34 -3.77 5.97 -5.49
N ALA A 35 -4.57 6.45 -4.53
CA ALA A 35 -5.66 7.37 -4.79
C ALA A 35 -5.16 8.70 -5.40
N GLY A 36 -4.07 9.26 -4.84
CA GLY A 36 -3.44 10.47 -5.38
C GLY A 36 -2.98 10.30 -6.82
N HIS A 37 -2.33 9.16 -7.12
CA HIS A 37 -1.88 8.84 -8.46
C HIS A 37 -3.04 8.62 -9.45
N ILE A 38 -4.08 7.88 -9.06
CA ILE A 38 -5.27 7.64 -9.90
C ILE A 38 -6.00 8.95 -10.20
N ARG A 39 -6.14 9.85 -9.22
CA ARG A 39 -6.69 11.20 -9.44
C ARG A 39 -5.86 11.99 -10.46
N GLU A 40 -4.53 11.89 -10.41
CA GLU A 40 -3.68 12.53 -11.41
C GLU A 40 -3.88 11.92 -12.81
N LEU A 41 -4.00 10.60 -12.91
CA LEU A 41 -4.32 9.92 -14.17
C LEU A 41 -5.69 10.37 -14.72
N LYS A 42 -6.72 10.49 -13.86
CA LYS A 42 -8.02 11.06 -14.23
C LYS A 42 -7.89 12.47 -14.81
N ARG A 43 -7.12 13.36 -14.17
CA ARG A 43 -6.88 14.72 -14.68
C ARG A 43 -6.18 14.71 -16.05
N LYS A 44 -5.14 13.90 -16.22
CA LYS A 44 -4.42 13.77 -17.50
C LYS A 44 -5.35 13.28 -18.62
N TYR A 45 -6.22 12.32 -18.30
CA TYR A 45 -7.22 11.80 -19.23
C TYR A 45 -8.23 12.88 -19.65
N VAL A 46 -8.82 13.61 -18.70
CA VAL A 46 -9.75 14.72 -18.99
C VAL A 46 -9.09 15.81 -19.83
N ALA A 47 -7.81 16.10 -19.57
CA ALA A 47 -7.03 17.07 -20.34
C ALA A 47 -6.62 16.59 -21.75
N GLY A 48 -6.89 15.32 -22.11
CA GLY A 48 -6.47 14.73 -23.38
C GLY A 48 -4.94 14.61 -23.54
N GLN A 49 -4.20 14.66 -22.43
CA GLN A 49 -2.74 14.59 -22.41
C GLN A 49 -2.26 13.17 -22.14
N GLY A 50 -1.34 12.69 -22.98
CA GLY A 50 -0.83 11.32 -22.93
C GLY A 50 -1.69 10.38 -23.78
N GLY A 51 -1.07 9.44 -24.49
CA GLY A 51 -1.73 8.51 -25.42
C GLY A 51 -2.63 7.47 -24.73
N TYR A 52 -3.30 7.83 -23.64
CA TYR A 52 -4.28 7.03 -22.92
C TYR A 52 -5.45 6.75 -23.86
N LYS A 53 -5.48 5.55 -24.43
CA LYS A 53 -6.61 5.09 -25.23
C LYS A 53 -7.85 5.04 -24.33
N ASN A 54 -9.00 5.41 -24.90
CA ASN A 54 -10.37 5.37 -24.36
C ASN A 54 -10.82 4.03 -23.69
N VAL A 55 -9.92 3.06 -23.57
CA VAL A 55 -10.13 1.76 -22.92
C VAL A 55 -10.00 1.86 -21.40
N MET A 56 -9.33 2.90 -20.88
CA MET A 56 -8.93 2.99 -19.46
C MET A 56 -9.96 3.62 -18.51
N TYR A 57 -10.94 4.38 -19.02
CA TYR A 57 -11.78 5.20 -18.15
C TYR A 57 -12.63 4.38 -17.15
N PRO A 58 -13.32 3.29 -17.57
CA PRO A 58 -14.08 2.47 -16.63
C PRO A 58 -13.21 1.84 -15.54
N ASP A 59 -12.02 1.35 -15.90
CA ASP A 59 -11.10 0.69 -14.97
C ASP A 59 -10.48 1.70 -13.99
N ILE A 60 -10.15 2.91 -14.46
CA ILE A 60 -9.68 4.03 -13.63
C ILE A 60 -10.74 4.44 -12.61
N GLU A 61 -12.02 4.49 -13.00
CA GLU A 61 -13.11 4.79 -12.07
C GLU A 61 -13.27 3.70 -11.01
N ILE A 62 -13.25 2.42 -11.41
CA ILE A 62 -13.34 1.29 -10.47
C ILE A 62 -12.17 1.30 -9.48
N ALA A 63 -10.94 1.53 -9.96
CA ALA A 63 -9.76 1.61 -9.10
C ALA A 63 -9.81 2.82 -8.16
N SER A 64 -10.31 3.97 -8.63
CA SER A 64 -10.51 5.15 -7.80
C SER A 64 -11.48 4.88 -6.66
N ASN A 65 -12.65 4.30 -6.97
CA ASN A 65 -13.67 3.99 -5.99
C ASN A 65 -13.13 3.00 -4.95
N LEU A 66 -12.43 1.94 -5.39
CA LEU A 66 -11.83 0.97 -4.48
C LEU A 66 -10.83 1.62 -3.51
N CYS A 67 -9.96 2.51 -3.99
CA CYS A 67 -9.02 3.20 -3.12
C CYS A 67 -9.72 4.17 -2.16
N GLU A 68 -10.76 4.87 -2.61
CA GLU A 68 -11.55 5.80 -1.78
C GLU A 68 -12.35 5.07 -0.71
N ASP A 69 -13.00 3.96 -1.06
CA ASP A 69 -13.70 3.08 -0.12
C ASP A 69 -12.73 2.60 0.97
N LYS A 70 -11.53 2.17 0.59
CA LYS A 70 -10.51 1.68 1.54
C LYS A 70 -9.94 2.77 2.43
N ILE A 71 -9.84 4.00 1.93
CA ILE A 71 -9.46 5.17 2.77
C ILE A 71 -10.59 5.47 3.76
N GLN A 72 -11.85 5.48 3.33
CA GLN A 72 -12.99 5.72 4.21
C GLN A 72 -13.12 4.62 5.28
N GLU A 73 -13.02 3.35 4.90
CA GLU A 73 -12.98 2.23 5.83
C GLU A 73 -11.90 2.43 6.90
N PHE A 74 -10.70 2.85 6.51
CA PHE A 74 -9.63 3.15 7.45
C PHE A 74 -9.96 4.33 8.36
N GLU A 75 -10.51 5.43 7.84
CA GLU A 75 -10.84 6.62 8.62
C GLU A 75 -11.93 6.36 9.66
N PHE A 76 -12.94 5.57 9.32
CA PHE A 76 -14.10 5.29 10.17
C PHE A 76 -14.02 4.00 10.98
N ALA A 77 -13.04 3.13 10.74
CA ALA A 77 -12.90 1.89 11.53
C ALA A 77 -12.72 2.21 13.03
N GLU A 78 -13.54 1.62 13.89
CA GLU A 78 -13.31 1.68 15.33
C GLU A 78 -12.48 0.46 15.75
N TYR A 79 -11.33 0.70 16.39
CA TYR A 79 -10.61 -0.37 17.09
C TYR A 79 -11.13 -0.43 18.51
N ASP A 80 -12.16 -1.24 18.75
CA ASP A 80 -12.46 -1.74 20.09
C ASP A 80 -11.57 -2.97 20.28
N GLY A 81 -10.68 -2.97 21.28
CA GLY A 81 -9.63 -3.98 21.51
C GLY A 81 -10.10 -5.42 21.81
N LYS A 82 -11.20 -5.85 21.21
CA LYS A 82 -11.77 -7.20 21.21
C LYS A 82 -11.86 -7.67 19.76
N GLN A 83 -10.87 -8.44 19.32
CA GLN A 83 -10.99 -9.16 18.05
C GLN A 83 -12.08 -10.22 18.17
N GLU A 84 -13.22 -10.00 17.51
CA GLU A 84 -13.99 -11.13 16.99
C GLU A 84 -13.22 -11.65 15.76
N ALA A 85 -12.77 -12.90 15.87
CA ALA A 85 -12.20 -13.63 14.75
C ALA A 85 -13.27 -13.74 13.66
N VAL A 86 -13.09 -13.03 12.55
CA VAL A 86 -13.90 -13.24 11.34
C VAL A 86 -13.46 -14.57 10.74
N THR A 87 -14.10 -15.66 11.18
CA THR A 87 -14.10 -16.93 10.46
C THR A 87 -15.06 -16.80 9.27
N GLU A 88 -14.53 -16.91 8.05
CA GLU A 88 -15.34 -17.23 6.87
C GLU A 88 -16.17 -18.48 7.17
N GLY A 89 -17.49 -18.33 7.25
CA GLY A 89 -18.38 -19.43 7.58
C GLY A 89 -19.85 -19.07 7.38
N THR A 90 -20.35 -19.37 6.18
CA THR A 90 -21.78 -19.50 5.79
C THR A 90 -22.62 -18.22 5.84
N ALA A 91 -22.88 -17.66 4.65
CA ALA A 91 -23.96 -16.73 4.41
C ALA A 91 -25.31 -17.41 4.70
N GLU A 92 -25.95 -17.04 5.81
CA GLU A 92 -27.40 -17.14 5.96
C GLU A 92 -28.00 -15.78 5.59
N GLU A 93 -28.71 -15.74 4.46
CA GLU A 93 -29.49 -14.57 4.03
C GLU A 93 -30.62 -14.31 5.03
N LEU A 94 -30.44 -13.28 5.86
CA LEU A 94 -31.55 -12.63 6.56
C LEU A 94 -32.06 -11.48 5.68
N PRO A 95 -33.37 -11.39 5.40
CA PRO A 95 -33.92 -10.29 4.62
C PRO A 95 -33.80 -8.99 5.42
N ILE A 96 -33.01 -8.06 4.93
CA ILE A 96 -32.89 -6.70 5.46
C ILE A 96 -34.12 -5.93 4.98
N GLU A 97 -35.08 -5.66 5.87
CA GLU A 97 -36.12 -4.66 5.62
C GLU A 97 -35.49 -3.27 5.69
N ILE A 98 -35.40 -2.61 4.53
CA ILE A 98 -34.83 -1.26 4.40
C ILE A 98 -35.87 -0.26 4.93
N ASP A 99 -35.60 0.36 6.07
CA ASP A 99 -36.42 1.43 6.63
C ASP A 99 -36.31 2.71 5.76
N ALA A 100 -37.42 3.46 5.65
CA ALA A 100 -37.53 4.71 4.90
C ALA A 100 -36.55 5.79 5.40
N GLU A 101 -36.08 5.69 6.65
CA GLU A 101 -35.04 6.57 7.21
C GLU A 101 -33.66 6.28 6.60
N LEU A 102 -33.31 5.01 6.39
CA LEU A 102 -32.06 4.59 5.74
C LEU A 102 -32.09 4.93 4.24
N GLU A 103 -33.24 4.80 3.60
CA GLU A 103 -33.45 5.21 2.21
C GLU A 103 -33.29 6.73 2.04
N ALA A 104 -33.76 7.53 3.02
CA ALA A 104 -33.56 8.97 3.02
C ALA A 104 -32.08 9.37 3.22
N MET A 105 -31.33 8.65 4.07
CA MET A 105 -29.87 8.87 4.23
C MET A 105 -29.10 8.50 2.96
N LEU A 106 -29.42 7.38 2.32
CA LEU A 106 -28.83 6.96 1.04
C LEU A 106 -29.18 7.94 -0.09
N LYS A 107 -30.37 8.53 -0.07
CA LYS A 107 -30.78 9.54 -1.04
C LYS A 107 -30.07 10.88 -0.82
N GLY A 108 -29.79 11.25 0.43
CA GLY A 108 -28.92 12.37 0.77
C GLY A 108 -27.47 12.14 0.30
N PHE A 109 -26.97 10.92 0.43
CA PHE A 109 -25.64 10.50 -0.04
C PHE A 109 -25.53 10.52 -1.57
N SER A 110 -26.55 9.99 -2.27
CA SER A 110 -26.65 10.03 -3.74
C SER A 110 -26.74 11.45 -4.30
N GLN A 111 -27.42 12.36 -3.61
CA GLN A 111 -27.49 13.77 -4.01
C GLN A 111 -26.18 14.53 -3.73
N SER A 112 -25.37 14.08 -2.76
CA SER A 112 -24.04 14.64 -2.51
C SER A 112 -23.00 14.21 -3.55
N LEU A 113 -23.15 13.03 -4.17
CA LEU A 113 -22.31 12.58 -5.29
C LEU A 113 -22.71 13.21 -6.64
N GLY A 114 -23.87 13.87 -6.69
CA GLY A 114 -24.47 14.44 -7.89
C GLY A 114 -24.04 15.86 -8.17
N GLY A 115 -22.75 16.09 -8.46
CA GLY A 115 -22.29 17.26 -9.18
C GLY A 115 -21.69 18.39 -8.33
N THR A 116 -20.38 18.31 -8.14
CA THR A 116 -19.49 19.48 -8.22
C THR A 116 -18.27 19.04 -9.02
N SER A 117 -17.93 19.82 -10.05
CA SER A 117 -16.64 19.74 -10.71
C SER A 117 -15.54 19.95 -9.68
N ASP A 118 -14.83 18.89 -9.32
CA ASP A 118 -13.66 18.92 -8.44
C ASP A 118 -12.46 19.59 -9.14
N ASP A 119 -12.56 20.91 -9.30
CA ASP A 119 -11.46 21.82 -9.60
C ASP A 119 -11.03 22.60 -8.33
N GLU A 120 -11.12 21.95 -7.16
CA GLU A 120 -10.38 22.39 -5.98
C GLU A 120 -9.07 21.61 -5.93
N ASP A 121 -7.93 22.32 -6.05
CA ASP A 121 -6.62 21.75 -5.80
C ASP A 121 -6.66 21.15 -4.39
N PRO A 122 -6.57 19.82 -4.23
CA PRO A 122 -6.71 19.22 -2.91
C PRO A 122 -5.58 19.75 -2.04
N ALA A 123 -5.94 20.39 -0.93
CA ALA A 123 -5.01 20.85 0.09
C ALA A 123 -3.95 19.77 0.30
N GLU A 124 -2.67 20.14 0.12
CA GLU A 124 -1.51 19.24 0.05
C GLU A 124 -1.72 18.03 0.97
N ASP A 125 -1.99 16.89 0.33
CA ASP A 125 -2.08 15.61 1.02
C ASP A 125 -0.73 15.35 1.69
N MET A 126 -0.75 14.86 2.94
CA MET A 126 0.47 14.48 3.65
C MET A 126 1.26 13.50 2.77
N SER A 127 2.57 13.73 2.64
CA SER A 127 3.42 12.87 1.84
C SER A 127 3.54 11.47 2.47
N VAL A 128 3.82 10.46 1.65
CA VAL A 128 3.98 9.07 2.13
C VAL A 128 5.11 8.99 3.16
N ASP A 129 6.19 9.77 2.97
CA ASP A 129 7.31 9.84 3.90
C ASP A 129 6.90 10.41 5.28
N GLU A 130 6.05 11.44 5.30
CA GLU A 130 5.49 11.99 6.54
C GLU A 130 4.54 11.00 7.23
N MET A 131 3.73 10.26 6.47
CA MET A 131 2.85 9.22 7.02
C MET A 131 3.64 8.06 7.63
N LEU A 132 4.74 7.62 6.99
CA LEU A 132 5.62 6.59 7.55
C LEU A 132 6.37 7.09 8.77
N SER A 133 6.84 8.35 8.76
CA SER A 133 7.44 9.00 9.92
C SER A 133 6.48 9.09 11.11
N PHE A 134 5.19 9.33 10.85
CA PHE A 134 4.14 9.27 11.86
C PHE A 134 4.02 7.87 12.47
N ILE A 135 4.02 6.83 11.63
CA ILE A 135 3.95 5.44 12.08
C ILE A 135 5.17 5.09 12.93
N ASP A 136 6.37 5.49 12.51
CA ASP A 136 7.61 5.25 13.27
C ASP A 136 7.58 5.91 14.65
N ALA A 137 7.10 7.15 14.75
CA ALA A 137 6.92 7.83 16.02
C ALA A 137 5.97 7.06 16.95
N ARG A 138 4.87 6.53 16.39
CA ARG A 138 3.88 5.75 17.12
C ARG A 138 4.39 4.36 17.53
N VAL A 139 5.15 3.71 16.65
CA VAL A 139 5.83 2.43 16.95
C VAL A 139 6.84 2.62 18.08
N ALA A 140 7.57 3.75 18.13
CA ALA A 140 8.51 4.03 19.21
C ALA A 140 7.83 4.05 20.58
N VAL A 141 6.63 4.65 20.68
CA VAL A 141 5.81 4.65 21.91
C VAL A 141 5.32 3.24 22.25
N THR A 142 4.89 2.49 21.24
CA THR A 142 4.39 1.11 21.40
C THR A 142 5.47 0.17 21.93
N ASN A 143 6.69 0.26 21.39
CA ASN A 143 7.83 -0.57 21.80
C ASN A 143 8.29 -0.28 23.23
N THR A 144 8.12 0.94 23.74
CA THR A 144 8.37 1.25 25.16
C THR A 144 7.45 0.49 26.12
N GLY A 145 6.28 0.04 25.65
CA GLY A 145 5.33 -0.79 26.43
C GLY A 145 5.65 -2.28 26.42
N GLY A 146 6.48 -2.77 25.50
CA GLY A 146 7.07 -4.12 25.49
C GLY A 146 6.12 -5.32 25.28
N GLU A 147 4.82 -5.12 25.13
CA GLU A 147 3.84 -6.22 25.12
C GLU A 147 3.35 -6.61 23.70
N LEU A 148 3.28 -5.66 22.77
CA LEU A 148 2.78 -5.90 21.42
C LEU A 148 3.90 -6.29 20.45
N LYS A 149 3.77 -7.44 19.80
CA LYS A 149 4.69 -7.89 18.74
C LYS A 149 4.26 -7.32 17.39
N LEU A 150 5.21 -6.70 16.68
CA LEU A 150 5.01 -6.15 15.33
C LEU A 150 5.95 -6.81 14.32
N PRO A 151 5.62 -8.01 13.80
CA PRO A 151 6.53 -8.79 12.96
C PRO A 151 7.04 -8.06 11.70
N PHE A 152 6.16 -7.31 11.02
CA PHE A 152 6.54 -6.54 9.84
C PHE A 152 7.54 -5.42 10.19
N TYR A 153 7.28 -4.65 11.26
CA TYR A 153 8.24 -3.66 11.75
C TYR A 153 9.59 -4.29 12.13
N GLU A 154 9.58 -5.41 12.83
CA GLU A 154 10.81 -6.11 13.22
C GLU A 154 11.61 -6.59 12.00
N LEU A 155 10.94 -7.07 10.96
CA LEU A 155 11.56 -7.45 9.68
C LEU A 155 12.21 -6.24 9.02
N CYS A 156 11.46 -5.15 8.85
CA CYS A 156 11.94 -3.90 8.25
C CYS A 156 13.15 -3.36 9.02
N ARG A 157 13.10 -3.36 10.35
CA ARG A 157 14.20 -2.92 11.21
C ARG A 157 15.43 -3.82 11.09
N LYS A 158 15.26 -5.15 11.07
CA LYS A 158 16.39 -6.10 10.94
C LYS A 158 17.14 -5.93 9.61
N LEU A 159 16.40 -5.62 8.55
CA LEU A 159 16.96 -5.41 7.21
C LEU A 159 17.41 -3.96 6.98
N SER A 160 17.19 -3.07 7.95
CA SER A 160 17.46 -1.64 7.84
C SER A 160 16.78 -1.02 6.61
N LEU A 161 15.52 -1.39 6.36
CA LEU A 161 14.77 -0.87 5.22
C LEU A 161 14.51 0.63 5.39
N GLU A 162 14.74 1.40 4.32
CA GLU A 162 14.36 2.81 4.25
C GLU A 162 12.86 2.95 3.95
N HIS A 163 12.28 4.13 4.21
CA HIS A 163 10.83 4.37 4.03
C HIS A 163 10.33 3.99 2.63
N PHE A 164 11.11 4.31 1.59
CA PHE A 164 10.77 3.91 0.23
C PHE A 164 10.69 2.39 0.06
N SER A 165 11.67 1.64 0.60
CA SER A 165 11.70 0.17 0.55
C SER A 165 10.57 -0.46 1.37
N ILE A 166 10.25 0.12 2.54
CA ILE A 166 9.10 -0.29 3.37
C ILE A 166 7.80 -0.11 2.58
N PHE A 167 7.63 1.05 1.95
CA PHE A 167 6.46 1.35 1.12
C PHE A 167 6.35 0.40 -0.08
N ALA A 168 7.46 0.15 -0.78
CA ALA A 168 7.49 -0.74 -1.94
C ALA A 168 7.13 -2.18 -1.55
N LEU A 169 7.63 -2.65 -0.41
CA LEU A 169 7.27 -3.95 0.17
C LEU A 169 5.79 -3.99 0.59
N ALA A 170 5.28 -2.93 1.21
CA ALA A 170 3.87 -2.83 1.61
C ALA A 170 2.93 -2.86 0.39
N CYS A 171 3.28 -2.17 -0.69
CA CYS A 171 2.56 -2.24 -1.96
C CYS A 171 2.55 -3.67 -2.53
N ALA A 172 3.67 -4.37 -2.46
CA ALA A 172 3.77 -5.76 -2.90
C ALA A 172 2.92 -6.72 -2.06
N LEU A 173 2.87 -6.49 -0.74
CA LEU A 173 1.99 -7.22 0.17
C LEU A 173 0.52 -6.96 -0.17
N LEU A 174 0.13 -5.69 -0.35
CA LEU A 174 -1.24 -5.29 -0.69
C LEU A 174 -1.71 -5.92 -2.01
N ALA A 175 -0.84 -5.92 -3.03
CA ALA A 175 -1.11 -6.58 -4.32
C ALA A 175 -1.24 -8.10 -4.18
N SER A 176 -0.57 -8.71 -3.21
CA SER A 176 -0.57 -10.16 -3.01
C SER A 176 -1.73 -10.65 -2.14
N THR A 177 -2.20 -9.84 -1.20
CA THR A 177 -3.25 -10.24 -0.23
C THR A 177 -4.65 -10.02 -0.77
N GLN A 178 -4.85 -9.07 -1.69
CA GLN A 178 -6.17 -8.69 -2.18
C GLN A 178 -6.25 -8.78 -3.70
N THR A 179 -7.16 -9.62 -4.20
CA THR A 179 -7.37 -9.80 -5.65
C THR A 179 -7.87 -8.53 -6.33
N SER A 180 -8.58 -7.67 -5.60
CA SER A 180 -9.10 -6.38 -6.09
C SER A 180 -7.99 -5.40 -6.46
N TYR A 181 -6.82 -5.46 -5.81
CA TYR A 181 -5.68 -4.59 -6.09
C TYR A 181 -4.91 -4.96 -7.36
N ALA A 182 -5.16 -6.14 -7.93
CA ALA A 182 -4.54 -6.55 -9.19
C ALA A 182 -4.83 -5.56 -10.33
N ALA A 183 -6.09 -5.09 -10.44
CA ALA A 183 -6.50 -4.10 -11.43
C ALA A 183 -5.93 -2.70 -11.12
N VAL A 184 -5.87 -2.35 -9.83
CA VAL A 184 -5.30 -1.07 -9.37
C VAL A 184 -3.82 -0.98 -9.77
N PHE A 185 -3.03 -2.03 -9.53
CA PHE A 185 -1.62 -2.04 -9.90
C PHE A 185 -1.39 -2.17 -11.41
N GLN A 186 -2.32 -2.75 -12.18
CA GLN A 186 -2.26 -2.66 -13.65
C GLN A 186 -2.33 -1.22 -14.13
N ILE A 187 -3.21 -0.41 -13.51
CA ILE A 187 -3.36 1.02 -13.82
C ILE A 187 -2.14 1.81 -13.33
N ALA A 188 -1.66 1.56 -12.11
CA ALA A 188 -0.46 2.21 -11.56
C ALA A 188 0.81 1.86 -12.36
N ASN A 189 0.84 0.70 -13.02
CA ASN A 189 1.89 0.30 -13.96
C ASN A 189 1.65 0.81 -15.39
N GLU A 190 0.64 1.67 -15.60
CA GLU A 190 0.27 2.22 -16.91
C GLU A 190 0.07 1.13 -17.99
N ASN A 191 -0.58 0.02 -17.63
CA ASN A 191 -0.88 -1.11 -18.52
C ASN A 191 0.32 -1.87 -19.09
N GLY A 192 1.41 -2.02 -18.32
CA GLY A 192 2.47 -3.00 -18.62
C GLY A 192 2.03 -4.47 -18.65
N GLY A 193 0.73 -4.77 -18.50
CA GLY A 193 0.17 -6.13 -18.39
C GLY A 193 0.41 -6.80 -17.04
N GLN A 194 1.02 -6.09 -16.09
CA GLN A 194 1.46 -6.60 -14.80
C GLN A 194 0.50 -6.15 -13.69
N THR A 195 0.04 -7.11 -12.88
CA THR A 195 -0.86 -6.92 -11.73
C THR A 195 -0.13 -6.65 -10.42
N THR A 196 1.19 -6.47 -10.49
CA THR A 196 2.06 -6.37 -9.33
C THR A 196 2.93 -5.12 -9.47
N PRO A 197 3.18 -4.38 -8.38
CA PRO A 197 4.04 -3.21 -8.44
C PRO A 197 5.44 -3.56 -8.94
N THR A 198 6.02 -2.61 -9.65
CA THR A 198 7.45 -2.57 -9.99
C THR A 198 8.15 -1.58 -9.06
N VAL A 199 9.48 -1.62 -8.99
CA VAL A 199 10.24 -0.60 -8.25
C VAL A 199 9.95 0.80 -8.79
N GLU A 200 9.85 0.93 -10.11
CA GLU A 200 9.54 2.20 -10.76
C GLU A 200 8.13 2.71 -10.44
N SER A 201 7.11 1.85 -10.51
CA SER A 201 5.74 2.26 -10.17
C SER A 201 5.59 2.57 -8.68
N ALA A 202 6.24 1.81 -7.79
CA ALA A 202 6.31 2.16 -6.38
C ALA A 202 6.97 3.54 -6.16
N ALA A 203 8.03 3.87 -6.90
CA ALA A 203 8.66 5.18 -6.82
C ALA A 203 7.74 6.31 -7.32
N ARG A 204 7.00 6.10 -8.41
CA ARG A 204 5.99 7.07 -8.90
C ARG A 204 4.92 7.33 -7.84
N LEU A 205 4.46 6.28 -7.15
CA LEU A 205 3.47 6.40 -6.07
C LEU A 205 4.06 7.12 -4.85
N PHE A 206 5.27 6.76 -4.43
CA PHE A 206 5.90 7.30 -3.22
C PHE A 206 6.26 8.79 -3.36
N PHE A 207 6.90 9.18 -4.47
CA PHE A 207 7.31 10.57 -4.70
C PHE A 207 6.18 11.43 -5.30
N GLY A 208 5.12 10.80 -5.83
CA GLY A 208 3.96 11.47 -6.42
C GLY A 208 4.36 12.52 -7.45
N ARG A 209 3.86 13.76 -7.28
CA ARG A 209 4.15 14.89 -8.18
C ARG A 209 5.63 15.28 -8.25
N ASN A 210 6.42 14.92 -7.23
CA ASN A 210 7.86 15.21 -7.17
C ASN A 210 8.71 14.11 -7.82
N TYR A 211 8.07 13.08 -8.39
CA TYR A 211 8.78 12.00 -9.05
C TYR A 211 9.62 12.50 -10.24
N SER A 212 10.90 12.15 -10.21
CA SER A 212 11.83 12.29 -11.32
C SER A 212 12.74 11.07 -11.34
N ALA A 213 12.88 10.43 -12.50
CA ALA A 213 13.70 9.23 -12.64
C ALA A 213 15.14 9.44 -12.17
N THR A 214 15.70 10.64 -12.37
CA THR A 214 17.06 10.99 -11.94
C THR A 214 17.16 11.10 -10.42
N THR A 215 16.14 11.65 -9.76
CA THR A 215 16.13 11.84 -8.30
C THR A 215 15.81 10.54 -7.56
N ALA A 216 14.91 9.73 -8.11
CA ALA A 216 14.51 8.45 -7.52
C ALA A 216 15.52 7.32 -7.77
N TYR A 217 16.50 7.50 -8.67
CA TYR A 217 17.43 6.43 -9.05
C TYR A 217 18.17 5.82 -7.87
N SER A 218 18.69 6.66 -6.97
CA SER A 218 19.44 6.21 -5.78
C SER A 218 18.55 5.36 -4.87
N GLU A 219 17.35 5.85 -4.57
CA GLU A 219 16.36 5.22 -3.71
C GLU A 219 15.89 3.88 -4.31
N MET A 220 15.63 3.86 -5.62
CA MET A 220 15.26 2.65 -6.35
C MET A 220 16.38 1.60 -6.37
N SER A 221 17.64 2.02 -6.46
CA SER A 221 18.79 1.10 -6.39
C SER A 221 18.95 0.51 -4.98
N VAL A 222 18.86 1.34 -3.94
CA VAL A 222 18.94 0.90 -2.54
C VAL A 222 17.80 -0.06 -2.22
N CYS A 223 16.59 0.23 -2.68
CA CYS A 223 15.42 -0.64 -2.53
C CYS A 223 15.64 -2.03 -3.14
N LEU A 224 16.19 -2.12 -4.35
CA LEU A 224 16.53 -3.41 -4.95
C LEU A 224 17.51 -4.20 -4.09
N ASP A 225 18.59 -3.56 -3.63
CA ASP A 225 19.61 -4.21 -2.79
C ASP A 225 19.03 -4.66 -1.44
N GLN A 226 18.16 -3.86 -0.85
CA GLN A 226 17.51 -4.15 0.44
C GLN A 226 16.43 -5.24 0.36
N LEU A 227 15.72 -5.34 -0.77
CA LEU A 227 14.65 -6.32 -0.96
C LEU A 227 15.13 -7.66 -1.54
N LEU A 228 16.27 -7.70 -2.23
CA LEU A 228 16.88 -8.92 -2.80
C LEU A 228 17.06 -10.08 -1.79
N PRO A 229 17.40 -9.85 -0.50
CA PRO A 229 17.53 -10.91 0.49
C PRO A 229 16.19 -11.54 0.90
N VAL A 230 15.07 -10.82 0.71
CA VAL A 230 13.74 -11.20 1.21
C VAL A 230 12.84 -11.71 0.10
N LEU A 231 12.94 -11.12 -1.09
CA LEU A 231 12.10 -11.42 -2.24
C LEU A 231 12.95 -12.05 -3.34
N ASP A 232 12.36 -12.98 -4.10
CA ASP A 232 12.99 -13.54 -5.30
C ASP A 232 12.88 -12.56 -6.48
N LEU A 233 13.62 -11.45 -6.38
CA LEU A 233 13.61 -10.41 -7.41
C LEU A 233 14.39 -10.86 -8.64
N ARG A 234 13.70 -10.98 -9.77
CA ARG A 234 14.33 -11.24 -11.08
C ARG A 234 14.80 -9.94 -11.73
N VAL A 235 15.89 -9.39 -11.22
CA VAL A 235 16.43 -8.11 -11.69
C VAL A 235 17.01 -8.24 -13.11
N ASN A 236 16.46 -7.49 -14.05
CA ASN A 236 17.03 -7.39 -15.39
C ASN A 236 18.12 -6.31 -15.42
N SER A 237 19.36 -6.70 -15.72
CA SER A 237 20.51 -5.77 -15.82
C SER A 237 20.32 -4.60 -16.80
N GLN A 238 19.46 -4.73 -17.82
CA GLN A 238 19.18 -3.67 -18.79
C GLN A 238 18.07 -2.70 -18.33
N MET A 239 17.14 -3.19 -17.50
CA MET A 239 16.00 -2.41 -16.98
C MET A 239 15.72 -2.82 -15.52
N PRO A 240 16.60 -2.44 -14.59
CA PRO A 240 16.54 -2.92 -13.21
C PRO A 240 15.31 -2.41 -12.45
N PHE A 241 14.78 -1.22 -12.77
CA PHE A 241 13.65 -0.64 -12.03
C PHE A 241 12.28 -1.13 -12.50
N SER A 242 12.20 -1.78 -13.65
CA SER A 242 11.01 -2.50 -14.08
C SER A 242 10.88 -3.88 -13.41
N THR A 243 11.76 -4.19 -12.46
CA THR A 243 11.69 -5.43 -11.67
C THR A 243 10.39 -5.47 -10.86
N LEU A 244 9.67 -6.57 -10.97
CA LEU A 244 8.45 -6.82 -10.21
C LEU A 244 8.79 -7.12 -8.76
N ILE A 245 8.04 -6.49 -7.86
CA ILE A 245 8.13 -6.72 -6.42
C ILE A 245 7.02 -7.68 -6.05
N THR A 246 7.33 -8.97 -5.97
CA THR A 246 6.37 -10.02 -5.60
C THR A 246 6.86 -10.74 -4.36
N PRO A 247 6.06 -10.84 -3.29
CA PRO A 247 6.31 -11.80 -2.22
C PRO A 247 6.16 -13.20 -2.83
N ASP A 248 7.15 -14.07 -2.64
CA ASP A 248 7.22 -15.37 -3.30
C ASP A 248 5.90 -16.15 -3.19
N LYS A 249 5.30 -16.49 -4.34
CA LYS A 249 4.33 -17.58 -4.47
C LYS A 249 5.13 -18.85 -4.71
N SER A 250 5.82 -19.36 -3.70
CA SER A 250 6.39 -20.69 -3.80
C SER A 250 5.22 -21.70 -3.80
N GLY A 251 4.77 -22.07 -4.99
CA GLY A 251 3.80 -23.15 -5.22
C GLY A 251 2.37 -22.69 -5.51
N ALA A 252 2.11 -22.30 -6.76
CA ALA A 252 0.79 -22.51 -7.34
C ALA A 252 0.54 -24.03 -7.44
N GLY A 253 0.02 -24.61 -6.36
CA GLY A 253 -0.33 -26.02 -6.26
C GLY A 253 -0.76 -26.40 -4.85
N SER A 254 -2.06 -26.38 -4.59
CA SER A 254 -2.77 -26.99 -3.45
C SER A 254 -2.27 -26.64 -2.03
N ASP A 255 -2.94 -25.70 -1.37
CA ASP A 255 -3.71 -25.97 -0.15
C ASP A 255 -4.11 -24.66 0.53
N HIS A 256 -5.36 -24.62 0.97
CA HIS A 256 -5.89 -23.56 1.79
C HIS A 256 -5.18 -23.51 3.15
N GLY A 257 -4.77 -22.31 3.55
CA GLY A 257 -4.52 -21.97 4.95
C GLY A 257 -3.15 -22.40 5.50
N LYS A 258 -2.13 -21.56 5.29
CA LYS A 258 -1.02 -21.29 6.25
C LYS A 258 -0.03 -20.31 5.63
N TRP A 259 -0.20 -19.02 5.91
CA TRP A 259 0.79 -17.98 5.57
C TRP A 259 1.40 -17.40 6.83
N ILE A 260 2.31 -18.15 7.48
CA ILE A 260 3.39 -17.60 8.32
C ILE A 260 4.60 -18.52 8.17
N HIS A 261 5.24 -18.48 7.01
CA HIS A 261 6.66 -18.82 6.89
C HIS A 261 7.25 -17.92 5.81
N ILE A 262 7.40 -16.63 6.14
CA ILE A 262 8.53 -15.87 5.60
C ILE A 262 9.75 -16.54 6.22
N GLY A 263 10.21 -17.62 5.59
CA GLY A 263 11.44 -18.28 5.97
C GLY A 263 12.56 -17.29 5.73
N CYS A 264 13.03 -16.65 6.80
CA CYS A 264 14.38 -16.09 6.81
C CYS A 264 15.31 -17.23 6.40
N ASN A 265 15.73 -17.20 5.14
CA ASN A 265 16.64 -18.18 4.59
C ASN A 265 18.03 -17.82 5.13
N GLU A 266 18.32 -18.23 6.37
CA GLU A 266 19.58 -17.94 7.09
C GLU A 266 20.82 -18.32 6.26
N ASP A 267 20.67 -19.28 5.34
CA ASP A 267 21.71 -19.73 4.42
C ASP A 267 22.04 -18.68 3.33
N ARG A 268 21.08 -17.85 2.88
CA ARG A 268 21.35 -16.75 1.92
C ARG A 268 21.99 -15.54 2.60
N ILE A 269 21.64 -15.25 3.85
CA ILE A 269 22.29 -14.18 4.65
C ILE A 269 23.76 -14.52 4.88
N ARG A 270 24.07 -15.80 5.16
CA ARG A 270 25.47 -16.27 5.30
C ARG A 270 26.25 -16.31 3.98
N ALA A 271 25.58 -16.47 2.84
CA ALA A 271 26.22 -16.44 1.53
C ALA A 271 26.63 -15.01 1.11
N GLY A 272 25.78 -14.01 1.38
CA GLY A 272 26.07 -12.60 1.08
C GLY A 272 27.30 -12.02 1.80
N ASP A 273 27.63 -12.57 2.98
CA ASP A 273 28.80 -12.15 3.76
C ASP A 273 30.13 -12.67 3.18
N LYS A 274 30.11 -13.72 2.35
CA LYS A 274 31.32 -14.24 1.69
C LYS A 274 31.66 -13.50 0.40
N ASP A 275 30.66 -13.05 -0.34
CA ASP A 275 30.86 -12.37 -1.64
C ASP A 275 31.27 -10.89 -1.50
N ARG A 276 31.13 -10.28 -0.31
CA ARG A 276 31.71 -8.94 -0.03
C ARG A 276 33.24 -8.91 -0.02
N SER A 277 33.92 -10.06 -0.05
CA SER A 277 35.38 -10.13 -0.14
C SER A 277 35.94 -10.04 -1.57
N LEU A 278 35.09 -10.12 -2.60
CA LEU A 278 35.51 -10.18 -4.02
C LEU A 278 35.42 -8.85 -4.79
N PHE A 279 34.90 -7.78 -4.17
CA PHE A 279 34.76 -6.45 -4.78
C PHE A 279 35.69 -5.37 -4.20
N ARG A 280 36.80 -5.76 -3.56
CA ARG A 280 37.95 -4.87 -3.31
C ARG A 280 39.18 -5.42 -4.04
N GLY A 281 39.31 -5.01 -5.28
CA GLY A 281 40.51 -5.12 -6.12
C GLY A 281 40.65 -3.87 -6.95
#